data_AF-J9AW78-F1
#
_entry.id   AF-J9AW78-F1
#
_cell.length_a   1.000
_cell.length_b   1.000
_cell.length_c   1.000
_cell.angle_alpha   90.00
_cell.angle_beta   90.00
_cell.angle_gamma   90.00
#
_symmetry.space_group_name_H-M   'P 1'
#
loop_
_entity.id
_entity.type
_entity.pdbx_description
1 polymer ?
#
loop_
_entity_poly.entity_id
_entity_poly.type
_entity_poly.pdbx_seq_one_letter_code
_entity_poly.pdbx_strand_id
1 'polypeptide(L)'
;MLLKAVVQNDFIDILAALISCATNGDTIIPSRTYCKALSTLGELVTIDKFIASKFFFSNRVFALLDAYCIKSKSMIWRFLKESHMPTNDGSYRLLIECVMLCSTFLRVVGSLYTKVKGEISSSAVVFGITDDDIYVKQLLSLINLDGYGDTLLFLIKQTGVIDALPWSVQLDSNAVAIPVMVYTDMILEAGEILYLLGCKKRGNEAEGILSEKSSLITSLVPAAIQQLSVRIYSMISSNCNSSDTTTTVSVISIGNHREEIDVTQLLTTSLFQLWFFLLKREPFEAIKCLEDSELCLRLVHITMTMVAQTEKVIFANTESSKSKATDQRIRNFLHFLIEVIGYFATASERAKMFCVFGWQRSLLMQLASLPLGYFSNRELMAILMPTLIAICYQNPMAIDLIKPSLSAKTFAVYLEVSFLSKM
;
A
#
# COMPACT_ATOMS: atom_id res chain seq x y z
N MET A 1 21.96 24.43 10.37
CA MET A 1 22.53 25.67 9.81
C MET A 1 22.64 25.63 8.29
N LEU A 2 23.28 24.59 7.71
CA LEU A 2 23.42 24.45 6.25
C LEU A 2 22.08 24.37 5.49
N LEU A 3 21.13 23.56 5.98
CA LEU A 3 19.79 23.42 5.36
C LEU A 3 19.01 24.75 5.36
N LYS A 4 19.05 25.46 6.50
CA LYS A 4 18.49 26.83 6.62
C LYS A 4 19.16 27.81 5.64
N ALA A 5 20.48 27.73 5.46
CA ALA A 5 21.20 28.57 4.50
C ALA A 5 20.86 28.23 3.04
N VAL A 6 20.67 26.94 2.69
CA VAL A 6 20.22 26.53 1.34
C VAL A 6 18.80 27.04 1.05
N VAL A 7 17.91 27.02 2.04
CA VAL A 7 16.51 27.49 1.96
C VAL A 7 16.40 29.01 1.94
N GLN A 8 17.34 29.71 2.57
CA GLN A 8 17.47 31.17 2.52
C GLN A 8 18.06 31.67 1.19
N ASN A 9 18.68 30.79 0.39
CA ASN A 9 19.31 31.12 -0.90
C ASN A 9 18.45 30.69 -2.11
N ASP A 10 17.14 30.96 -2.10
CA ASP A 10 16.22 30.76 -3.24
C ASP A 10 16.17 29.35 -3.86
N PHE A 11 16.75 28.33 -3.22
CA PHE A 11 16.81 26.97 -3.77
C PHE A 11 15.42 26.37 -3.98
N ILE A 12 14.47 26.70 -3.10
CA ILE A 12 13.06 26.30 -3.25
C ILE A 12 12.42 26.98 -4.46
N ASP A 13 12.77 28.24 -4.73
CA ASP A 13 12.29 28.99 -5.89
C ASP A 13 12.89 28.45 -7.19
N ILE A 14 14.16 28.05 -7.18
CA ILE A 14 14.81 27.36 -8.30
C ILE A 14 14.15 26.01 -8.56
N LEU A 15 13.86 25.22 -7.52
CA LEU A 15 13.15 23.95 -7.65
C LEU A 15 11.72 24.14 -8.18
N ALA A 16 10.98 25.11 -7.65
CA ALA A 16 9.62 25.43 -8.10
C ALA A 16 9.60 25.92 -9.55
N ALA A 17 10.56 26.78 -9.93
CA ALA A 17 10.73 27.23 -11.31
C ALA A 17 11.12 26.07 -12.23
N LEU A 18 12.00 25.17 -11.81
CA LEU A 18 12.37 23.99 -12.59
C LEU A 18 11.18 23.05 -12.78
N ILE A 19 10.33 22.90 -11.75
CA ILE A 19 9.08 22.14 -11.84
C ILE A 19 8.13 22.79 -12.85
N SER A 20 7.89 24.11 -12.72
CA SER A 20 7.02 24.88 -13.62
C SER A 20 7.55 24.96 -15.05
N CYS A 21 8.86 24.97 -15.27
CA CYS A 21 9.43 24.99 -16.62
C CYS A 21 9.27 23.64 -17.32
N ALA A 22 9.21 22.53 -16.56
CA ALA A 22 9.09 21.17 -17.09
C ALA A 22 7.63 20.72 -17.33
N THR A 23 6.63 21.53 -16.96
CA THR A 23 5.21 21.27 -17.24
C THR A 23 4.81 21.57 -18.68
N ASN A 24 5.49 22.53 -19.32
CA ASN A 24 5.19 22.99 -20.67
C ASN A 24 5.90 22.15 -21.74
N GLY A 25 5.30 21.03 -22.15
CA GLY A 25 5.68 20.30 -23.36
C GLY A 25 7.06 19.65 -23.33
N ASP A 26 7.54 19.22 -24.52
CA ASP A 26 8.79 18.48 -24.79
C ASP A 26 10.05 19.26 -24.32
N THR A 27 10.22 19.36 -23.01
CA THR A 27 11.33 20.08 -22.42
C THR A 27 12.59 19.22 -22.46
N ILE A 28 13.66 19.86 -22.97
CA ILE A 28 15.01 19.34 -23.20
C ILE A 28 15.71 18.90 -21.89
N ILE A 29 15.09 19.14 -20.74
CA ILE A 29 15.61 18.67 -19.45
C ILE A 29 15.46 17.14 -19.40
N PRO A 30 16.54 16.36 -19.19
CA PRO A 30 16.42 14.92 -19.07
C PRO A 30 15.51 14.60 -17.89
N SER A 31 14.55 13.68 -18.08
CA SER A 31 13.61 13.18 -17.05
C SER A 31 14.30 12.93 -15.71
N ARG A 32 15.55 12.45 -15.75
CA ARG A 32 16.39 12.19 -14.59
C ARG A 32 16.65 13.44 -13.73
N THR A 33 16.92 14.60 -14.31
CA THR A 33 17.16 15.84 -13.56
C THR A 33 15.88 16.32 -12.89
N TYR A 34 14.76 16.25 -13.62
CA TYR A 34 13.44 16.58 -13.10
C TYR A 34 13.00 15.66 -11.95
N CYS A 35 13.10 14.34 -12.14
CA CYS A 35 12.78 13.37 -11.08
C CYS A 35 13.71 13.48 -9.88
N LYS A 36 15.00 13.77 -10.09
CA LYS A 36 15.93 14.07 -8.98
C LYS A 36 15.51 15.33 -8.21
N ALA A 37 15.10 16.38 -8.91
CA ALA A 37 14.61 17.60 -8.28
C ALA A 37 13.37 17.33 -7.41
N LEU A 38 12.39 16.57 -7.94
CA LEU A 38 11.21 16.15 -7.19
C LEU A 38 11.56 15.27 -5.97
N SER A 39 12.44 14.28 -6.13
CA SER A 39 12.91 13.43 -5.03
C SER A 39 13.59 14.26 -3.93
N THR A 40 14.48 15.17 -4.33
CA THR A 40 15.21 16.05 -3.40
C THR A 40 14.24 16.98 -2.67
N LEU A 41 13.24 17.54 -3.37
CA LEU A 41 12.19 18.35 -2.75
C LEU A 41 11.40 17.54 -1.72
N GLY A 42 10.98 16.32 -2.08
CA GLY A 42 10.29 15.41 -1.17
C GLY A 42 11.10 15.09 0.09
N GLU A 43 12.41 14.84 -0.05
CA GLU A 43 13.31 14.61 1.09
C GLU A 43 13.51 15.86 1.95
N LEU A 44 13.66 17.03 1.34
CA LEU A 44 13.83 18.29 2.09
C LEU A 44 12.60 18.61 2.93
N VAL A 45 11.41 18.36 2.37
CA VAL A 45 10.13 18.62 3.03
C VAL A 45 9.84 17.62 4.15
N THR A 46 10.39 16.41 4.09
CA THR A 46 10.29 15.44 5.21
C THR A 46 11.31 15.71 6.31
N ILE A 47 12.47 16.29 5.99
CA ILE A 47 13.52 16.63 6.96
C ILE A 47 13.17 17.89 7.77
N ASP A 48 12.60 18.92 7.14
CA ASP A 48 12.37 20.22 7.78
C ASP A 48 10.94 20.75 7.57
N LYS A 49 10.19 20.85 8.66
CA LYS A 49 8.80 21.34 8.67
C LYS A 49 8.66 22.81 8.27
N PHE A 50 9.67 23.64 8.51
CA PHE A 50 9.64 25.04 8.11
C PHE A 50 9.73 25.17 6.59
N ILE A 51 10.58 24.34 5.95
CA ILE A 51 10.64 24.22 4.49
C ILE A 51 9.29 23.76 3.94
N ALA A 52 8.74 22.70 4.53
CA ALA A 52 7.44 22.16 4.18
C ALA A 52 6.35 23.24 4.20
N SER A 53 6.29 24.00 5.30
CA SER A 53 5.28 25.05 5.50
C SER A 53 5.47 26.21 4.52
N LYS A 54 6.71 26.68 4.32
CA LYS A 54 7.02 27.78 3.38
C LYS A 54 6.70 27.40 1.93
N PHE A 55 6.89 26.13 1.56
CA PHE A 55 6.52 25.64 0.23
C PHE A 55 5.00 25.51 0.10
N PHE A 56 4.37 24.81 1.04
CA PHE A 56 2.95 24.45 0.99
C PHE A 56 2.01 25.64 1.08
N PHE A 57 2.27 26.61 1.96
CA PHE A 57 1.43 27.81 2.11
C PHE A 57 1.78 28.93 1.12
N SER A 58 2.61 28.64 0.12
CA SER A 58 2.96 29.58 -0.95
C SER A 58 2.34 29.14 -2.28
N ASN A 59 2.32 30.04 -3.26
CA ASN A 59 1.84 29.72 -4.60
C ASN A 59 2.64 28.60 -5.31
N ARG A 60 3.78 28.17 -4.73
CA ARG A 60 4.62 27.09 -5.26
C ARG A 60 3.93 25.72 -5.21
N VAL A 61 3.02 25.50 -4.26
CA VAL A 61 2.26 24.24 -4.20
C VAL A 61 1.39 24.07 -5.45
N PHE A 62 0.82 25.17 -5.97
CA PHE A 62 0.02 25.16 -7.19
C PHE A 62 0.86 24.81 -8.42
N ALA A 63 2.13 25.21 -8.49
CA ALA A 63 3.01 24.80 -9.59
C ALA A 63 3.20 23.27 -9.65
N LEU A 64 3.24 22.60 -8.50
CA LEU A 64 3.34 21.14 -8.42
C LEU A 64 2.01 20.46 -8.75
N LEU A 65 0.89 21.08 -8.37
CA LEU A 65 -0.47 20.63 -8.66
C LEU A 65 -0.81 20.77 -10.15
N ASP A 66 -0.51 21.92 -10.74
CA ASP A 66 -0.66 22.20 -12.17
C ASP A 66 0.21 21.24 -13.00
N ALA A 67 1.45 21.02 -12.58
CA ALA A 67 2.33 20.03 -13.20
C ALA A 67 1.70 18.65 -13.25
N TYR A 68 1.16 18.20 -12.11
CA TYR A 68 0.49 16.91 -12.01
C TYR A 68 -0.73 16.85 -12.93
N CYS A 69 -1.59 17.87 -12.92
CA CYS A 69 -2.82 17.90 -13.71
C CYS A 69 -2.54 17.92 -15.23
N ILE A 70 -1.56 18.70 -15.67
CA ILE A 70 -1.17 18.76 -17.10
C ILE A 70 -0.58 17.42 -17.55
N LYS A 71 0.35 16.86 -16.78
CA LYS A 71 1.05 15.62 -17.14
C LYS A 71 0.11 14.41 -17.09
N SER A 72 -0.76 14.31 -16.10
CA SER A 72 -1.76 13.23 -16.00
C SER A 72 -2.76 13.27 -17.16
N LYS A 73 -3.29 14.45 -17.50
CA LYS A 73 -4.19 14.61 -18.67
C LYS A 73 -3.48 14.30 -19.98
N SER A 74 -2.24 14.78 -20.16
CA SER A 74 -1.42 14.47 -21.35
C SER A 74 -1.14 12.97 -21.49
N MET A 75 -0.84 12.32 -20.37
CA MET A 75 -0.63 10.88 -20.31
C MET A 75 -1.91 10.13 -20.69
N ILE A 76 -3.04 10.37 -20.00
CA ILE A 76 -4.32 9.72 -20.31
C ILE A 76 -4.70 9.91 -21.78
N TRP A 77 -4.56 11.13 -22.31
CA TRP A 77 -4.86 11.42 -23.70
C TRP A 77 -4.00 10.61 -24.67
N ARG A 78 -2.69 10.46 -24.40
CA ARG A 78 -1.80 9.59 -25.20
C ARG A 78 -2.26 8.13 -25.13
N PHE A 79 -2.55 7.64 -23.93
CA PHE A 79 -3.00 6.26 -23.71
C PHE A 79 -4.36 5.95 -24.37
N LEU A 80 -5.28 6.91 -24.47
CA LEU A 80 -6.59 6.73 -25.11
C LEU A 80 -6.52 6.79 -26.65
N LYS A 81 -5.53 7.51 -27.21
CA LYS A 81 -5.43 7.76 -28.65
C LYS A 81 -4.60 6.71 -29.40
N GLU A 82 -3.65 6.08 -28.72
CA GLU A 82 -2.77 5.06 -29.29
C GLU A 82 -3.32 3.66 -28.98
N SER A 83 -4.02 3.05 -29.95
CA SER A 83 -4.52 1.66 -29.85
C SER A 83 -3.40 0.61 -29.79
N HIS A 84 -2.20 0.98 -30.24
CA HIS A 84 -0.94 0.27 -30.00
C HIS A 84 0.02 1.28 -29.37
N MET A 85 0.53 0.97 -28.17
CA MET A 85 1.56 1.81 -27.55
C MET A 85 2.75 1.91 -28.52
N PRO A 86 3.24 3.11 -28.82
CA PRO A 86 4.53 3.24 -29.45
C PRO A 86 5.54 2.65 -28.45
N THR A 87 6.44 1.82 -28.96
CA THR A 87 7.66 1.31 -28.30
C THR A 87 8.66 2.43 -27.98
N ASN A 88 8.16 3.65 -27.78
CA ASN A 88 8.91 4.87 -27.67
C ASN A 88 9.01 5.29 -26.21
N ASP A 89 10.23 5.61 -25.78
CA ASP A 89 10.68 5.94 -24.42
C ASP A 89 9.85 7.08 -23.74
N GLY A 90 9.12 7.87 -24.53
CA GLY A 90 8.38 9.04 -24.08
C GLY A 90 7.13 8.78 -23.22
N SER A 91 6.41 7.67 -23.40
CA SER A 91 5.18 7.39 -22.62
C SER A 91 5.51 6.95 -21.18
N TYR A 92 6.54 6.12 -21.00
CA TYR A 92 7.07 5.71 -19.70
C TYR A 92 7.61 6.88 -18.90
N ARG A 93 8.27 7.80 -19.60
CA ARG A 93 8.77 9.03 -19.00
C ARG A 93 7.64 9.85 -18.38
N LEU A 94 6.53 10.07 -19.09
CA LEU A 94 5.37 10.80 -18.57
C LEU A 94 4.75 10.10 -17.35
N LEU A 95 4.68 8.77 -17.36
CA LEU A 95 4.20 8.00 -16.23
C LEU A 95 5.06 8.22 -14.98
N ILE A 96 6.38 8.05 -15.10
CA ILE A 96 7.33 8.25 -14.00
C ILE A 96 7.24 9.67 -13.47
N GLU A 97 7.15 10.67 -14.36
CA GLU A 97 6.97 12.07 -13.98
C GLU A 97 5.67 12.28 -13.19
N CYS A 98 4.54 11.71 -13.61
CA CYS A 98 3.26 11.79 -12.89
C CYS A 98 3.33 11.14 -11.50
N VAL A 99 3.97 9.98 -11.41
CA VAL A 99 4.14 9.25 -10.15
C VAL A 99 5.00 10.04 -9.17
N MET A 100 6.14 10.56 -9.63
CA MET A 100 7.04 11.36 -8.79
C MET A 100 6.36 12.65 -8.35
N LEU A 101 5.61 13.32 -9.24
CA LEU A 101 4.86 14.51 -8.91
C LEU A 101 3.85 14.26 -7.79
N CYS A 102 3.02 13.24 -7.96
CA CYS A 102 1.96 12.98 -7.00
C CYS A 102 2.50 12.41 -5.68
N SER A 103 3.52 11.56 -5.71
CA SER A 103 4.22 11.12 -4.49
C SER A 103 4.84 12.32 -3.75
N THR A 104 5.47 13.25 -4.46
CA THR A 104 6.05 14.46 -3.85
C THR A 104 4.96 15.35 -3.25
N PHE A 105 3.84 15.53 -3.96
CA PHE A 105 2.67 16.25 -3.44
C PHE A 105 2.16 15.64 -2.14
N LEU A 106 1.89 14.33 -2.14
CA LEU A 106 1.34 13.62 -0.99
C LEU A 106 2.31 13.66 0.20
N ARG A 107 3.62 13.51 -0.03
CA ARG A 107 4.64 13.69 1.03
C ARG A 107 4.65 15.09 1.63
N VAL A 108 4.46 16.13 0.81
CA VAL A 108 4.38 17.52 1.29
C VAL A 108 3.17 17.69 2.19
N VAL A 109 2.00 17.22 1.74
CA VAL A 109 0.76 17.26 2.54
C VAL A 109 0.92 16.41 3.80
N GLY A 110 1.47 15.20 3.68
CA GLY A 110 1.66 14.24 4.76
C GLY A 110 2.61 14.76 5.85
N SER A 111 3.73 15.39 5.47
CA SER A 111 4.69 16.00 6.40
C SER A 111 4.04 17.05 7.30
N LEU A 112 3.12 17.83 6.74
CA LEU A 112 2.39 18.86 7.47
C LEU A 112 1.21 18.28 8.25
N TYR A 113 0.45 17.38 7.63
CA TYR A 113 -0.83 16.95 8.17
C TYR A 113 -0.74 15.81 9.20
N THR A 114 0.22 14.89 9.06
CA THR A 114 0.24 13.66 9.88
C THR A 114 0.93 13.79 11.25
N LYS A 115 1.62 14.90 11.55
CA LYS A 115 2.42 15.01 12.79
C LYS A 115 2.40 16.38 13.48
N VAL A 116 1.35 17.17 13.29
CA VAL A 116 1.25 18.46 13.98
C VAL A 116 -0.04 18.57 14.78
N LYS A 117 -0.02 17.89 15.93
CA LYS A 117 -0.77 18.30 17.09
C LYS A 117 -0.11 19.59 17.62
N GLY A 118 -0.54 20.76 17.14
CA GLY A 118 -0.35 22.05 17.85
C GLY A 118 0.56 23.14 17.28
N GLU A 119 1.44 22.89 16.29
CA GLU A 119 2.44 23.91 15.84
C GLU A 119 2.11 24.65 14.53
N ILE A 120 1.29 24.10 13.61
CA ILE A 120 1.05 24.71 12.28
C ILE A 120 0.25 26.01 12.37
N SER A 121 -0.52 26.22 13.45
CA SER A 121 -1.23 27.49 13.67
C SER A 121 -0.26 28.68 13.76
N SER A 122 1.00 28.47 14.12
CA SER A 122 1.99 29.56 14.15
C SER A 122 2.57 29.89 12.77
N SER A 123 2.76 28.88 11.90
CA SER A 123 3.33 29.08 10.56
C SER A 123 2.30 29.57 9.54
N ALA A 124 1.07 29.08 9.62
CA ALA A 124 -0.01 29.49 8.71
C ALA A 124 -0.44 30.94 8.89
N VAL A 125 -0.47 31.40 10.15
CA VAL A 125 -0.79 32.79 10.51
C VAL A 125 0.24 33.77 9.92
N VAL A 126 1.52 33.37 9.81
CA VAL A 126 2.56 34.17 9.14
C VAL A 126 2.27 34.37 7.65
N PHE A 127 1.55 33.45 7.00
CA PHE A 127 1.14 33.54 5.60
C PHE A 127 -0.30 34.04 5.41
N GLY A 128 -0.97 34.51 6.48
CA GLY A 128 -2.33 35.04 6.42
C GLY A 128 -3.43 33.99 6.27
N ILE A 129 -3.11 32.71 6.47
CA ILE A 129 -4.09 31.62 6.45
C ILE A 129 -4.59 31.41 7.88
N THR A 130 -5.88 31.62 8.07
CA THR A 130 -6.54 31.55 9.39
C THR A 130 -7.14 30.17 9.67
N ASP A 131 -7.37 29.36 8.64
CA ASP A 131 -7.91 28.00 8.72
C ASP A 131 -7.20 27.06 7.73
N ASP A 132 -6.18 26.36 8.21
CA ASP A 132 -5.38 25.42 7.42
C ASP A 132 -6.16 24.20 6.95
N ASP A 133 -7.23 23.83 7.66
CA ASP A 133 -8.04 22.68 7.29
C ASP A 133 -8.85 22.96 6.04
N ILE A 134 -9.36 24.20 5.88
CA ILE A 134 -10.03 24.62 4.65
C ILE A 134 -9.04 24.64 3.48
N TYR A 135 -7.83 25.14 3.68
CA TYR A 135 -6.80 25.21 2.64
C TYR A 135 -6.40 23.81 2.13
N VAL A 136 -6.12 22.87 3.05
CA VAL A 136 -5.77 21.48 2.68
C VAL A 136 -6.95 20.79 1.97
N LYS A 137 -8.20 21.01 2.43
CA LYS A 137 -9.39 20.46 1.77
C LYS A 137 -9.55 20.98 0.34
N GLN A 138 -9.33 22.27 0.11
CA GLN A 138 -9.41 22.85 -1.24
C GLN A 138 -8.38 22.22 -2.18
N LEU A 139 -7.12 22.06 -1.73
CA LEU A 139 -6.08 21.42 -2.54
C LEU A 139 -6.39 19.97 -2.88
N LEU A 140 -6.88 19.18 -1.91
CA LEU A 140 -7.29 17.79 -2.16
C LEU A 140 -8.54 17.70 -3.04
N SER A 141 -9.48 18.63 -2.89
CA SER A 141 -10.66 18.73 -3.76
C SER A 141 -10.26 19.04 -5.20
N LEU A 142 -9.26 19.91 -5.42
CA LEU A 142 -8.74 20.22 -6.76
C LEU A 142 -8.18 18.96 -7.41
N ILE A 143 -7.33 18.21 -6.70
CA ILE A 143 -6.78 16.94 -7.19
C ILE A 143 -7.89 15.93 -7.52
N ASN A 144 -8.92 15.84 -6.68
CA ASN A 144 -10.03 14.92 -6.92
C ASN A 144 -10.86 15.34 -8.15
N LEU A 145 -11.17 16.64 -8.30
CA LEU A 145 -11.90 17.19 -9.44
C LEU A 145 -11.14 17.04 -10.76
N ASP A 146 -9.81 17.07 -10.72
CA ASP A 146 -8.95 16.81 -11.88
C ASP A 146 -8.82 15.33 -12.25
N GLY A 147 -9.62 14.45 -11.61
CA GLY A 147 -9.71 13.04 -11.97
C GLY A 147 -8.57 12.20 -11.43
N TYR A 148 -7.97 12.57 -10.29
CA TYR A 148 -6.92 11.79 -9.63
C TYR A 148 -7.30 10.32 -9.42
N GLY A 149 -8.50 10.07 -8.90
CA GLY A 149 -9.00 8.70 -8.66
C GLY A 149 -9.09 7.89 -9.96
N ASP A 150 -9.67 8.48 -11.00
CA ASP A 150 -9.81 7.83 -12.31
C ASP A 150 -8.46 7.62 -12.99
N THR A 151 -7.55 8.58 -12.86
CA THR A 151 -6.17 8.48 -13.36
C THR A 151 -5.45 7.34 -12.67
N LEU A 152 -5.49 7.27 -11.34
CA LEU A 152 -4.80 6.24 -10.59
C LEU A 152 -5.40 4.86 -10.85
N LEU A 153 -6.74 4.75 -10.92
CA LEU A 153 -7.41 3.50 -11.27
C LEU A 153 -7.06 3.06 -12.69
N PHE A 154 -7.02 3.99 -13.64
CA PHE A 154 -6.57 3.74 -15.00
C PHE A 154 -5.14 3.21 -15.00
N LEU A 155 -4.23 3.83 -14.25
CA LEU A 155 -2.86 3.36 -14.11
C LEU A 155 -2.78 1.94 -13.54
N ILE A 156 -3.51 1.66 -12.47
CA ILE A 156 -3.55 0.32 -11.87
C ILE A 156 -4.06 -0.71 -12.88
N LYS A 157 -5.11 -0.39 -13.64
CA LYS A 157 -5.66 -1.26 -14.69
C LYS A 157 -4.69 -1.49 -15.85
N GLN A 158 -4.00 -0.44 -16.30
CA GLN A 158 -3.07 -0.55 -17.42
C GLN A 158 -1.74 -1.18 -17.03
N THR A 159 -1.42 -1.22 -15.73
CA THR A 159 -0.20 -1.86 -15.23
C THR A 159 -0.33 -3.38 -15.37
N GLY A 160 0.21 -3.92 -16.47
CA GLY A 160 0.36 -5.36 -16.70
C GLY A 160 -0.56 -6.03 -17.72
N VAL A 161 -1.38 -5.27 -18.48
CA VAL A 161 -2.32 -5.82 -19.49
C VAL A 161 -1.99 -5.41 -20.93
N ILE A 162 -1.10 -4.45 -21.16
CA ILE A 162 -0.77 -3.98 -22.52
C ILE A 162 0.48 -4.72 -23.04
N ASP A 163 0.31 -5.56 -24.05
CA ASP A 163 1.40 -6.24 -24.82
C ASP A 163 2.40 -5.26 -25.47
N ALA A 164 2.06 -3.98 -25.51
CA ALA A 164 2.86 -2.89 -26.07
C ALA A 164 3.48 -1.98 -24.98
N LEU A 165 3.42 -2.36 -23.70
CA LEU A 165 4.45 -1.89 -22.77
C LEU A 165 5.80 -2.46 -23.25
N PRO A 166 6.98 -1.81 -23.12
CA PRO A 166 8.26 -2.31 -23.59
C PRO A 166 8.77 -3.25 -22.51
N TRP A 167 7.94 -4.25 -22.21
CA TRP A 167 8.29 -5.40 -21.42
C TRP A 167 7.79 -6.60 -22.22
N SER A 168 8.31 -6.76 -23.44
CA SER A 168 8.61 -8.11 -23.97
C SER A 168 9.76 -8.73 -23.14
N VAL A 169 9.69 -8.61 -21.83
CA VAL A 169 10.75 -8.93 -20.89
C VAL A 169 10.13 -9.93 -19.93
N GLN A 170 10.65 -11.16 -20.01
CA GLN A 170 10.56 -12.12 -18.92
C GLN A 170 10.70 -11.37 -17.60
N LEU A 171 9.77 -11.63 -16.69
CA LEU A 171 9.66 -11.01 -15.38
C LEU A 171 11.04 -10.95 -14.69
N ASP A 172 11.78 -9.85 -14.84
CA ASP A 172 13.06 -9.70 -14.14
C ASP A 172 13.46 -8.23 -13.92
N SER A 173 13.89 -7.99 -12.67
CA SER A 173 14.59 -6.81 -12.15
C SER A 173 13.94 -5.42 -12.32
N ASN A 174 13.25 -4.98 -11.27
CA ASN A 174 13.03 -3.58 -10.86
C ASN A 174 11.90 -2.73 -11.48
N ALA A 175 11.13 -3.16 -12.49
CA ALA A 175 10.19 -2.23 -13.15
C ALA A 175 8.69 -2.48 -12.99
N VAL A 176 8.25 -3.66 -12.52
CA VAL A 176 6.81 -4.02 -12.50
C VAL A 176 6.17 -3.85 -11.13
N ALA A 177 6.84 -4.27 -10.05
CA ALA A 177 6.28 -4.19 -8.69
C ALA A 177 6.43 -2.80 -8.07
N ILE A 178 7.50 -2.07 -8.42
CA ILE A 178 7.79 -0.75 -7.83
C ILE A 178 6.67 0.25 -8.12
N PRO A 179 6.17 0.42 -9.36
CA PRO A 179 5.04 1.32 -9.61
C PRO A 179 3.79 0.95 -8.80
N VAL A 180 3.50 -0.35 -8.67
CA VAL A 180 2.36 -0.84 -7.87
C VAL A 180 2.50 -0.50 -6.39
N MET A 181 3.70 -0.66 -5.83
CA MET A 181 3.97 -0.23 -4.45
C MET A 181 3.80 1.27 -4.30
N VAL A 182 4.33 2.05 -5.25
CA VAL A 182 4.20 3.51 -5.18
C VAL A 182 2.74 3.92 -5.27
N TYR A 183 1.92 3.30 -6.13
CA TYR A 183 0.47 3.54 -6.14
C TYR A 183 -0.18 3.15 -4.82
N THR A 184 0.23 2.02 -4.23
CA THR A 184 -0.28 1.55 -2.93
C THR A 184 0.04 2.57 -1.84
N ASP A 185 1.29 3.00 -1.74
CA ASP A 185 1.74 4.02 -0.79
C ASP A 185 0.97 5.33 -0.97
N MET A 186 0.76 5.75 -2.23
CA MET A 186 -0.02 6.95 -2.55
C MET A 186 -1.48 6.83 -2.13
N ILE A 187 -2.12 5.68 -2.34
CA ILE A 187 -3.51 5.41 -1.91
C ILE A 187 -3.60 5.46 -0.38
N LEU A 188 -2.66 4.81 0.31
CA LEU A 188 -2.63 4.75 1.77
C LEU A 188 -2.42 6.15 2.36
N GLU A 189 -1.46 6.93 1.83
CA GLU A 189 -1.16 8.28 2.29
C GLU A 189 -2.33 9.24 2.04
N ALA A 190 -2.88 9.24 0.81
CA ALA A 190 -4.05 10.05 0.47
C ALA A 190 -5.27 9.67 1.32
N GLY A 191 -5.50 8.37 1.51
CA GLY A 191 -6.61 7.85 2.31
C GLY A 191 -6.52 8.23 3.78
N GLU A 192 -5.33 8.15 4.39
CA GLU A 192 -5.11 8.59 5.78
C GLU A 192 -5.37 10.09 5.96
N ILE A 193 -4.90 10.91 5.02
CA ILE A 193 -5.14 12.38 5.04
C ILE A 193 -6.64 12.66 4.95
N LEU A 194 -7.35 12.05 4.00
CA LEU A 194 -8.79 12.24 3.84
C LEU A 194 -9.59 11.80 5.07
N TYR A 195 -9.26 10.65 5.66
CA TYR A 195 -9.91 10.15 6.87
C TYR A 195 -9.79 11.14 8.04
N LEU A 196 -8.56 11.59 8.30
CA LEU A 196 -8.27 12.57 9.36
C LEU A 196 -9.04 13.89 9.16
N LEU A 197 -9.19 14.36 7.91
CA LEU A 197 -10.01 15.54 7.59
C LEU A 197 -11.51 15.30 7.84
N GLY A 198 -12.00 14.10 7.56
CA GLY A 198 -13.39 13.69 7.81
C GLY A 198 -13.75 13.60 9.30
N CYS A 199 -12.83 13.12 10.15
CA CYS A 199 -13.05 13.00 11.59
C CYS A 199 -13.30 14.34 12.29
N LYS A 200 -12.71 15.45 11.82
CA LYS A 200 -12.89 16.79 12.43
C LYS A 200 -14.33 17.30 12.36
N LYS A 201 -15.14 16.82 11.42
CA LYS A 201 -16.56 17.20 11.30
C LYS A 201 -17.45 16.55 12.37
N ARG A 202 -17.11 15.32 12.81
CA ARG A 202 -17.90 14.55 13.79
C ARG A 202 -17.86 15.09 15.21
N GLY A 203 -16.96 16.02 15.53
CA GLY A 203 -16.88 16.65 16.84
C GLY A 203 -17.89 17.79 17.06
N ASN A 204 -18.45 18.37 16.00
CA ASN A 204 -19.19 19.64 16.09
C ASN A 204 -20.63 19.61 15.58
N GLU A 205 -21.11 18.54 14.94
CA GLU A 205 -22.48 18.47 14.44
C GLU A 205 -23.13 17.14 14.80
N ALA A 206 -24.07 17.21 15.75
CA ALA A 206 -25.12 16.21 15.90
C ALA A 206 -26.11 16.35 14.72
N GLU A 207 -26.63 15.20 14.29
CA GLU A 207 -27.73 15.02 13.34
C GLU A 207 -27.43 15.20 11.83
N GLY A 208 -27.29 14.04 11.17
CA GLY A 208 -28.30 13.63 10.18
C GLY A 208 -28.46 14.48 8.93
N ILE A 209 -27.50 14.43 8.01
CA ILE A 209 -27.70 14.29 6.56
C ILE A 209 -26.45 13.56 6.05
N LEU A 210 -26.63 12.62 5.10
CA LEU A 210 -25.58 11.84 4.44
C LEU A 210 -24.45 12.75 3.92
N SER A 211 -23.48 13.04 4.79
CA SER A 211 -22.28 13.79 4.43
C SER A 211 -21.49 12.91 3.49
N GLU A 212 -21.32 13.38 2.24
CA GLU A 212 -20.48 12.81 1.18
C GLU A 212 -19.35 11.98 1.78
N LYS A 213 -19.58 10.65 1.90
CA LYS A 213 -18.54 9.70 2.29
C LYS A 213 -17.38 9.94 1.35
N SER A 214 -16.15 9.95 1.85
CA SER A 214 -14.95 10.21 1.05
C SER A 214 -14.93 9.27 -0.16
N SER A 215 -15.49 9.73 -1.28
CA SER A 215 -15.90 8.90 -2.42
C SER A 215 -14.71 8.17 -3.04
N LEU A 216 -13.53 8.77 -2.85
CA LEU A 216 -12.23 8.33 -3.28
C LEU A 216 -11.81 7.00 -2.62
N ILE A 217 -11.93 6.85 -1.29
CA ILE A 217 -11.57 5.60 -0.60
C ILE A 217 -12.55 4.49 -0.98
N THR A 218 -13.84 4.83 -1.02
CA THR A 218 -14.92 3.88 -1.33
C THR A 218 -14.89 3.38 -2.79
N SER A 219 -14.29 4.10 -3.73
CA SER A 219 -14.19 3.67 -5.13
C SER A 219 -12.82 3.09 -5.49
N LEU A 220 -11.74 3.72 -5.03
CA LEU A 220 -10.38 3.42 -5.50
C LEU A 220 -9.79 2.17 -4.84
N VAL A 221 -9.95 2.04 -3.52
CA VAL A 221 -9.32 0.97 -2.74
C VAL A 221 -9.93 -0.40 -3.09
N PRO A 222 -11.26 -0.58 -3.11
CA PRO A 222 -11.88 -1.82 -3.59
C PRO A 222 -11.43 -2.24 -4.99
N ALA A 223 -11.40 -1.30 -5.93
CA ALA A 223 -11.02 -1.58 -7.31
C ALA A 223 -9.54 -1.97 -7.41
N ALA A 224 -8.65 -1.30 -6.67
CA ALA A 224 -7.24 -1.65 -6.60
C ALA A 224 -7.02 -3.07 -6.02
N ILE A 225 -7.71 -3.42 -4.94
CA ILE A 225 -7.68 -4.76 -4.34
C ILE A 225 -8.11 -5.82 -5.36
N GLN A 226 -9.20 -5.58 -6.08
CA GLN A 226 -9.70 -6.51 -7.09
C GLN A 226 -8.65 -6.73 -8.20
N GLN A 227 -8.10 -5.66 -8.77
CA GLN A 227 -7.10 -5.77 -9.86
C GLN A 227 -5.81 -6.48 -9.40
N LEU A 228 -5.30 -6.13 -8.21
CA LEU A 228 -4.10 -6.78 -7.66
C LEU A 228 -4.33 -8.25 -7.37
N SER A 229 -5.50 -8.61 -6.84
CA SER A 229 -5.84 -10.01 -6.58
C SER A 229 -5.86 -10.85 -7.87
N VAL A 230 -6.43 -10.32 -8.96
CA VAL A 230 -6.47 -11.00 -10.26
C VAL A 230 -5.05 -11.22 -10.77
N ARG A 231 -4.21 -10.18 -10.67
CA ARG A 231 -2.83 -10.23 -11.16
C ARG A 231 -1.98 -11.23 -10.38
N ILE A 232 -1.98 -11.15 -9.05
CA ILE A 232 -1.20 -12.06 -8.21
C ILE A 232 -1.69 -13.50 -8.42
N TYR A 233 -3.00 -13.69 -8.51
CA TYR A 233 -3.57 -15.01 -8.82
C TYR A 233 -3.06 -15.55 -10.17
N SER A 234 -3.06 -14.73 -11.23
CA SER A 234 -2.53 -15.14 -12.55
C SER A 234 -1.04 -15.51 -12.50
N MET A 235 -0.23 -14.77 -11.74
CA MET A 235 1.21 -15.04 -11.56
C MET A 235 1.45 -16.36 -10.83
N ILE A 236 0.69 -16.61 -9.77
CA ILE A 236 0.77 -17.88 -9.04
C ILE A 236 0.35 -19.03 -9.95
N SER A 237 -0.76 -18.87 -10.68
CA SER A 237 -1.27 -19.91 -11.57
C SER A 237 -0.33 -20.19 -12.75
N SER A 238 0.39 -19.20 -13.28
CA SER A 238 1.37 -19.41 -14.35
C SER A 238 2.61 -20.15 -13.85
N ASN A 239 3.09 -19.79 -12.65
CA ASN A 239 4.27 -20.42 -12.04
C ASN A 239 4.03 -21.89 -11.64
N CYS A 240 2.79 -22.33 -11.49
CA CYS A 240 2.47 -23.75 -11.32
C CYS A 240 2.67 -24.57 -12.62
N ASN A 241 2.76 -23.92 -13.78
CA ASN A 241 2.83 -24.58 -15.10
C ASN A 241 4.23 -24.53 -15.75
N SER A 242 5.15 -23.71 -15.24
CA SER A 242 6.52 -23.57 -15.77
C SER A 242 7.56 -23.78 -14.67
N SER A 243 8.53 -24.65 -14.90
CA SER A 243 9.61 -24.99 -13.96
C SER A 243 10.69 -23.91 -13.79
N ASP A 244 10.61 -22.79 -14.50
CA ASP A 244 11.73 -21.86 -14.62
C ASP A 244 11.41 -20.44 -14.11
N THR A 245 12.37 -19.93 -13.33
CA THR A 245 12.58 -18.55 -12.87
C THR A 245 11.61 -18.00 -11.81
N THR A 246 12.02 -18.08 -10.54
CA THR A 246 11.51 -17.21 -9.47
C THR A 246 11.99 -15.79 -9.74
N THR A 247 11.05 -14.91 -10.02
CA THR A 247 11.33 -13.53 -10.46
C THR A 247 11.63 -12.69 -9.23
N THR A 248 12.89 -12.32 -9.02
CA THR A 248 13.32 -11.58 -7.82
C THR A 248 13.61 -10.11 -8.13
N VAL A 249 13.29 -9.23 -7.18
CA VAL A 249 13.57 -7.79 -7.25
C VAL A 249 14.66 -7.47 -6.25
N SER A 250 15.72 -6.78 -6.71
CA SER A 250 16.75 -6.30 -5.82
C SER A 250 16.33 -4.98 -5.18
N VAL A 251 15.96 -4.99 -3.90
CA VAL A 251 15.64 -3.78 -3.14
C VAL A 251 16.87 -3.33 -2.36
N ILE A 252 17.15 -2.02 -2.40
CA ILE A 252 18.23 -1.40 -1.61
C ILE A 252 17.66 -1.13 -0.22
N SER A 253 18.13 -1.88 0.78
CA SER A 253 17.78 -1.59 2.18
C SER A 253 18.50 -0.34 2.69
N ILE A 254 17.99 0.23 3.78
CA ILE A 254 18.55 1.40 4.49
C ILE A 254 20.04 1.20 4.93
N GLY A 255 20.57 -0.03 4.81
CA GLY A 255 21.98 -0.38 5.07
C GLY A 255 22.86 -0.60 3.82
N ASN A 256 22.48 -0.18 2.61
CA ASN A 256 23.22 -0.45 1.36
C ASN A 256 23.40 -1.95 1.01
N HIS A 257 22.65 -2.85 1.64
CA HIS A 257 22.61 -4.25 1.24
C HIS A 257 21.54 -4.45 0.15
N ARG A 258 21.96 -5.04 -0.97
CA ARG A 258 21.10 -5.42 -2.10
C ARG A 258 20.43 -6.74 -1.75
N GLU A 259 19.12 -6.71 -1.59
CA GLU A 259 18.34 -7.87 -1.15
C GLU A 259 17.35 -8.28 -2.23
N GLU A 260 17.36 -9.57 -2.58
CA GLU A 260 16.43 -10.14 -3.54
C GLU A 260 15.12 -10.51 -2.83
N ILE A 261 14.02 -9.85 -3.23
CA ILE A 261 12.67 -10.09 -2.73
C ILE A 261 11.84 -10.66 -3.88
N ASP A 262 11.08 -11.72 -3.61
CA ASP A 262 10.14 -12.28 -4.59
C ASP A 262 9.05 -11.25 -4.95
N VAL A 263 8.80 -11.09 -6.26
CA VAL A 263 7.77 -10.16 -6.77
C VAL A 263 6.39 -10.50 -6.19
N THR A 264 6.07 -11.79 -6.06
CA THR A 264 4.77 -12.24 -5.56
C THR A 264 4.58 -11.85 -4.10
N GLN A 265 5.61 -12.03 -3.27
CA GLN A 265 5.63 -11.58 -1.88
C GLN A 265 5.41 -10.06 -1.76
N LEU A 266 6.05 -9.27 -2.62
CA LEU A 266 5.96 -7.81 -2.61
C LEU A 266 4.56 -7.31 -2.98
N LEU A 267 3.99 -7.86 -4.06
CA LEU A 267 2.63 -7.53 -4.50
C LEU A 267 1.57 -8.00 -3.50
N THR A 268 1.77 -9.18 -2.90
CA THR A 268 0.91 -9.70 -1.84
C THR A 268 0.90 -8.78 -0.62
N THR A 269 2.07 -8.27 -0.23
CA THR A 269 2.16 -7.28 0.86
C THR A 269 1.35 -6.02 0.55
N SER A 270 1.49 -5.50 -0.66
CA SER A 270 0.77 -4.30 -1.13
C SER A 270 -0.75 -4.52 -1.13
N LEU A 271 -1.22 -5.65 -1.66
CA LEU A 271 -2.62 -6.05 -1.66
C LEU A 271 -3.20 -6.08 -0.24
N PHE A 272 -2.51 -6.71 0.71
CA PHE A 272 -3.02 -6.85 2.06
C PHE A 272 -2.91 -5.58 2.90
N GLN A 273 -1.96 -4.68 2.60
CA GLN A 273 -1.94 -3.35 3.19
C GLN A 273 -3.18 -2.54 2.78
N LEU A 274 -3.55 -2.57 1.50
CA LEU A 274 -4.80 -1.94 1.02
C LEU A 274 -6.03 -2.57 1.67
N TRP A 275 -6.05 -3.90 1.79
CA TRP A 275 -7.13 -4.62 2.47
C TRP A 275 -7.30 -4.18 3.93
N PHE A 276 -6.21 -4.12 4.70
CA PHE A 276 -6.26 -3.65 6.09
C PHE A 276 -6.68 -2.20 6.21
N PHE A 277 -6.22 -1.36 5.29
CA PHE A 277 -6.63 0.03 5.24
C PHE A 277 -8.14 0.15 5.03
N LEU A 278 -8.70 -0.60 4.07
CA LEU A 278 -10.14 -0.63 3.82
C LEU A 278 -10.91 -1.13 5.04
N LEU A 279 -10.49 -2.26 5.63
CA LEU A 279 -11.14 -2.86 6.79
C LEU A 279 -11.17 -1.91 8.00
N LYS A 280 -10.07 -1.19 8.24
CA LYS A 280 -9.93 -0.26 9.37
C LYS A 280 -10.73 1.03 9.19
N ARG A 281 -10.80 1.56 7.97
CA ARG A 281 -11.39 2.88 7.69
C ARG A 281 -12.85 2.80 7.24
N GLU A 282 -13.19 1.82 6.41
CA GLU A 282 -14.52 1.63 5.81
C GLU A 282 -14.94 0.14 5.87
N PRO A 283 -15.24 -0.41 7.07
CA PRO A 283 -15.51 -1.85 7.24
C PRO A 283 -16.72 -2.33 6.44
N PHE A 284 -17.71 -1.48 6.18
CA PHE A 284 -18.88 -1.84 5.37
C PHE A 284 -18.50 -2.14 3.92
N GLU A 285 -17.66 -1.29 3.30
CA GLU A 285 -17.18 -1.56 1.93
C GLU A 285 -16.22 -2.75 1.90
N ALA A 286 -15.41 -2.95 2.96
CA ALA A 286 -14.59 -4.16 3.07
C ALA A 286 -15.45 -5.44 3.06
N ILE A 287 -16.54 -5.46 3.83
CA ILE A 287 -17.48 -6.60 3.85
C ILE A 287 -18.14 -6.79 2.47
N LYS A 288 -18.56 -5.70 1.83
CA LYS A 288 -19.15 -5.72 0.50
C LYS A 288 -18.18 -6.27 -0.56
N CYS A 289 -16.89 -5.94 -0.48
CA CYS A 289 -15.87 -6.55 -1.35
C CYS A 289 -15.84 -8.08 -1.21
N LEU A 290 -16.14 -8.62 -0.03
CA LEU A 290 -16.18 -10.07 0.22
C LEU A 290 -17.48 -10.75 -0.19
N GLU A 291 -18.47 -9.99 -0.69
CA GLU A 291 -19.65 -10.60 -1.32
C GLU A 291 -19.29 -11.21 -2.68
N ASP A 292 -18.28 -10.65 -3.36
CA ASP A 292 -17.71 -11.24 -4.58
C ASP A 292 -16.95 -12.53 -4.24
N SER A 293 -17.53 -13.65 -4.69
CA SER A 293 -16.98 -14.98 -4.43
C SER A 293 -15.66 -15.22 -5.15
N GLU A 294 -15.50 -14.67 -6.35
CA GLU A 294 -14.29 -14.83 -7.16
C GLU A 294 -13.12 -14.10 -6.49
N LEU A 295 -13.36 -12.88 -6.02
CA LEU A 295 -12.37 -12.13 -5.25
C LEU A 295 -11.98 -12.86 -3.96
N CYS A 296 -12.95 -13.31 -3.16
CA CYS A 296 -12.68 -14.05 -1.93
C CYS A 296 -11.81 -15.29 -2.17
N LEU A 297 -12.18 -16.08 -3.18
CA LEU A 297 -11.46 -17.29 -3.53
C LEU A 297 -10.02 -16.99 -3.98
N ARG A 298 -9.81 -15.92 -4.76
CA ARG A 298 -8.47 -15.45 -5.12
C ARG A 298 -7.65 -15.06 -3.91
N LEU A 299 -8.22 -14.27 -2.99
CA LEU A 299 -7.53 -13.86 -1.75
C LEU A 299 -7.11 -15.09 -0.92
N VAL A 300 -8.01 -16.07 -0.78
CA VAL A 300 -7.72 -17.33 -0.08
C VAL A 300 -6.62 -18.12 -0.77
N HIS A 301 -6.68 -18.26 -2.10
CA HIS A 301 -5.66 -18.97 -2.88
C HIS A 301 -4.28 -18.31 -2.78
N ILE A 302 -4.23 -16.99 -2.90
CA ILE A 302 -2.99 -16.20 -2.74
C ILE A 302 -2.42 -16.45 -1.34
N THR A 303 -3.24 -16.28 -0.30
CA THR A 303 -2.79 -16.45 1.08
C THR A 303 -2.29 -17.86 1.35
N MET A 304 -3.05 -18.89 0.93
CA MET A 304 -2.70 -20.29 1.09
C MET A 304 -1.35 -20.61 0.42
N THR A 305 -1.17 -20.15 -0.81
CA THR A 305 0.06 -20.39 -1.58
C THR A 305 1.26 -19.71 -0.92
N MET A 306 1.10 -18.45 -0.49
CA MET A 306 2.17 -17.69 0.15
C MET A 306 2.56 -18.29 1.51
N VAL A 307 1.60 -18.76 2.31
CA VAL A 307 1.87 -19.49 3.55
C VAL A 307 2.64 -20.78 3.23
N ALA A 308 2.21 -21.56 2.25
CA ALA A 308 2.86 -22.83 1.88
C ALA A 308 4.29 -22.64 1.37
N GLN A 309 4.54 -21.61 0.56
CA GLN A 309 5.88 -21.25 0.09
C GLN A 309 6.79 -20.83 1.26
N THR A 310 6.27 -20.00 2.16
CA THR A 310 7.00 -19.51 3.33
C THR A 310 7.34 -20.65 4.30
N GLU A 311 6.39 -21.57 4.53
CA GLU A 311 6.59 -22.79 5.32
C GLU A 311 7.72 -23.65 4.73
N LYS A 312 7.67 -23.95 3.43
CA LYS A 312 8.70 -24.76 2.75
C LYS A 312 10.10 -24.20 2.95
N VAL A 313 10.25 -22.87 2.85
CA VAL A 313 11.56 -22.22 3.03
C VAL A 313 12.01 -22.28 4.49
N ILE A 314 11.10 -22.10 5.45
CA ILE A 314 11.42 -22.24 6.88
C ILE A 314 11.88 -23.65 7.21
N PHE A 315 11.22 -24.69 6.68
CA PHE A 315 11.64 -26.08 6.88
C PHE A 315 13.00 -26.39 6.22
N ALA A 316 13.23 -25.91 4.99
CA ALA A 316 14.47 -26.15 4.26
C ALA A 316 15.71 -25.43 4.85
N ASN A 317 15.54 -24.25 5.46
CA ASN A 317 16.66 -23.49 6.04
C ASN A 317 17.14 -24.05 7.39
N THR A 318 16.47 -25.05 7.96
CA THR A 318 16.96 -25.78 9.14
C THR A 318 18.28 -26.53 8.84
N GLU A 319 18.63 -26.74 7.57
CA GLU A 319 19.77 -27.54 7.12
C GLU A 319 20.90 -26.73 6.42
N SER A 320 20.74 -25.42 6.17
CA SER A 320 21.76 -24.64 5.44
C SER A 320 22.07 -23.26 6.04
N SER A 321 23.34 -22.87 5.97
CA SER A 321 23.94 -21.65 6.52
C SER A 321 23.58 -20.35 5.78
N LYS A 322 22.29 -20.09 5.53
CA LYS A 322 21.84 -18.79 5.00
C LYS A 322 21.92 -17.68 6.07
N SER A 323 22.02 -16.43 5.62
CA SER A 323 22.20 -15.26 6.51
C SER A 323 20.99 -15.08 7.44
N LYS A 324 21.27 -14.84 8.74
CA LYS A 324 20.24 -14.65 9.80
C LYS A 324 19.15 -13.62 9.43
N ALA A 325 19.46 -12.65 8.57
CA ALA A 325 18.55 -11.58 8.16
C ALA A 325 17.43 -12.06 7.22
N THR A 326 17.74 -12.94 6.27
CA THR A 326 16.75 -13.47 5.31
C THR A 326 15.73 -14.35 6.02
N ASP A 327 16.19 -15.21 6.94
CA ASP A 327 15.30 -16.05 7.74
C ASP A 327 14.35 -15.24 8.62
N GLN A 328 14.82 -14.12 9.16
CA GLN A 328 13.97 -13.24 9.96
C GLN A 328 12.89 -12.57 9.11
N ARG A 329 13.19 -12.16 7.88
CA ARG A 329 12.21 -11.58 6.96
C ARG A 329 11.11 -12.56 6.60
N ILE A 330 11.49 -13.79 6.26
CA ILE A 330 10.55 -14.85 5.87
C ILE A 330 9.61 -15.15 7.05
N ARG A 331 10.13 -15.22 8.28
CA ARG A 331 9.30 -15.33 9.49
C ARG A 331 8.37 -14.13 9.67
N ASN A 332 8.87 -12.90 9.56
CA ASN A 332 8.05 -11.70 9.67
C ASN A 332 6.93 -11.68 8.63
N PHE A 333 7.19 -12.15 7.41
CA PHE A 333 6.17 -12.26 6.37
C PHE A 333 5.15 -13.36 6.69
N LEU A 334 5.56 -14.50 7.24
CA LEU A 334 4.62 -15.51 7.72
C LEU A 334 3.71 -14.95 8.82
N HIS A 335 4.27 -14.22 9.78
CA HIS A 335 3.50 -13.58 10.85
C HIS A 335 2.48 -12.60 10.28
N PHE A 336 2.89 -11.78 9.31
CA PHE A 336 2.00 -10.88 8.59
C PHE A 336 0.86 -11.63 7.89
N LEU A 337 1.13 -12.74 7.20
CA LEU A 337 0.10 -13.56 6.57
C LEU A 337 -0.87 -14.17 7.59
N ILE A 338 -0.38 -14.65 8.73
CA ILE A 338 -1.22 -15.20 9.81
C ILE A 338 -2.19 -14.12 10.33
N GLU A 339 -1.70 -12.90 10.52
CA GLU A 339 -2.52 -11.76 10.95
C GLU A 339 -3.57 -11.38 9.90
N VAL A 340 -3.18 -11.36 8.60
CA VAL A 340 -4.11 -11.14 7.47
C VAL A 340 -5.26 -12.13 7.49
N ILE A 341 -4.98 -13.43 7.69
CA ILE A 341 -6.02 -14.47 7.76
C ILE A 341 -6.97 -14.18 8.93
N GLY A 342 -6.44 -13.76 10.08
CA GLY A 342 -7.24 -13.44 11.27
C GLY A 342 -8.23 -12.31 10.97
N TYR A 343 -7.76 -11.18 10.45
CA TYR A 343 -8.62 -10.06 10.08
C TYR A 343 -9.62 -10.42 8.98
N PHE A 344 -9.19 -11.17 7.97
CA PHE A 344 -10.10 -11.67 6.93
C PHE A 344 -11.24 -12.50 7.53
N ALA A 345 -10.93 -13.43 8.44
CA ALA A 345 -11.93 -14.23 9.14
C ALA A 345 -12.87 -13.39 10.02
N THR A 346 -12.39 -12.29 10.62
CA THR A 346 -13.26 -11.39 11.40
C THR A 346 -14.21 -10.55 10.53
N ALA A 347 -13.93 -10.39 9.23
CA ALA A 347 -14.69 -9.49 8.38
C ALA A 347 -16.12 -9.99 8.14
N SER A 348 -16.32 -11.30 7.92
CA SER A 348 -17.66 -11.86 7.73
C SER A 348 -17.71 -13.36 8.01
N GLU A 349 -18.91 -13.89 8.30
CA GLU A 349 -19.09 -15.35 8.46
C GLU A 349 -18.73 -16.10 7.18
N ARG A 350 -19.00 -15.51 6.01
CA ARG A 350 -18.60 -16.05 4.72
C ARG A 350 -17.08 -16.21 4.62
N ALA A 351 -16.33 -15.20 5.05
CA ALA A 351 -14.87 -15.24 5.06
C ALA A 351 -14.32 -16.35 5.97
N LYS A 352 -14.93 -16.58 7.15
CA LYS A 352 -14.58 -17.74 8.00
C LYS A 352 -14.78 -19.06 7.28
N MET A 353 -15.91 -19.24 6.60
CA MET A 353 -16.18 -20.47 5.84
C MET A 353 -15.16 -20.68 4.72
N PHE A 354 -14.70 -19.61 4.05
CA PHE A 354 -13.60 -19.70 3.10
C PHE A 354 -12.28 -20.12 3.74
N CYS A 355 -11.98 -19.70 4.97
CA CYS A 355 -10.82 -20.20 5.72
C CYS A 355 -10.94 -21.70 6.06
N VAL A 356 -12.17 -22.18 6.34
CA VAL A 356 -12.44 -23.58 6.66
C VAL A 356 -12.34 -24.47 5.43
N PHE A 357 -13.05 -24.14 4.34
CA PHE A 357 -13.03 -24.95 3.11
C PHE A 357 -11.71 -24.79 2.33
N GLY A 358 -11.17 -23.57 2.32
CA GLY A 358 -9.98 -23.25 1.54
C GLY A 358 -10.23 -23.33 0.03
N TRP A 359 -9.13 -23.46 -0.73
CA TRP A 359 -9.17 -23.69 -2.18
C TRP A 359 -8.85 -25.16 -2.50
N GLN A 360 -7.63 -25.61 -2.15
CA GLN A 360 -7.20 -27.02 -2.25
C GLN A 360 -7.05 -27.67 -0.87
N ARG A 361 -6.70 -26.88 0.14
CA ARG A 361 -6.59 -27.29 1.54
C ARG A 361 -7.17 -26.19 2.41
N SER A 362 -7.78 -26.59 3.52
CA SER A 362 -8.24 -25.68 4.56
C SER A 362 -7.10 -24.80 5.07
N LEU A 363 -7.28 -23.47 5.06
CA LEU A 363 -6.33 -22.53 5.68
C LEU A 363 -6.23 -22.79 7.18
N LEU A 364 -7.35 -23.12 7.83
CA LEU A 364 -7.38 -23.48 9.25
C LEU A 364 -6.46 -24.68 9.53
N MET A 365 -6.55 -25.73 8.72
CA MET A 365 -5.69 -26.92 8.89
C MET A 365 -4.24 -26.70 8.48
N GLN A 366 -3.98 -25.74 7.59
CA GLN A 366 -2.62 -25.34 7.28
C GLN A 366 -1.98 -24.64 8.48
N LEU A 367 -2.68 -23.65 9.06
CA LEU A 367 -2.26 -22.95 10.27
C LEU A 367 -2.10 -23.89 11.47
N ALA A 368 -3.01 -24.85 11.63
CA ALA A 368 -2.92 -25.87 12.67
C ALA A 368 -1.72 -26.82 12.50
N SER A 369 -1.13 -26.88 11.30
CA SER A 369 0.05 -27.70 11.00
C SER A 369 1.38 -26.96 11.06
N LEU A 370 1.38 -25.71 11.52
CA LEU A 370 2.61 -24.94 11.73
C LEU A 370 3.56 -25.63 12.74
N PRO A 371 4.87 -25.33 12.72
CA PRO A 371 5.82 -25.91 13.66
C PRO A 371 5.42 -25.71 15.13
N LEU A 372 5.77 -26.68 15.99
CA LEU A 372 5.43 -26.68 17.42
C LEU A 372 5.78 -25.37 18.16
N GLY A 373 6.79 -24.64 17.69
CA GLY A 373 7.14 -23.31 18.21
C GLY A 373 5.97 -22.33 18.25
N TYR A 374 5.07 -22.36 17.28
CA TYR A 374 3.88 -21.51 17.24
C TYR A 374 2.81 -21.85 18.29
N PHE A 375 2.92 -23.02 18.92
CA PHE A 375 1.99 -23.52 19.94
C PHE A 375 2.58 -23.57 21.35
N SER A 376 3.89 -23.29 21.47
CA SER A 376 4.64 -23.41 22.73
C SER A 376 5.36 -22.13 23.13
N ASN A 377 5.79 -21.32 22.16
CA ASN A 377 6.40 -20.02 22.43
C ASN A 377 5.33 -18.94 22.59
N ARG A 378 5.36 -18.22 23.71
CA ARG A 378 4.44 -17.13 24.04
C ARG A 378 4.30 -16.07 22.94
N GLU A 379 5.40 -15.62 22.34
CA GLU A 379 5.38 -14.57 21.32
C GLU A 379 4.71 -15.05 20.04
N LEU A 380 5.00 -16.28 19.61
CA LEU A 380 4.40 -16.86 18.41
C LEU A 380 2.94 -17.27 18.62
N MET A 381 2.59 -17.72 19.82
CA MET A 381 1.20 -17.99 20.21
C MET A 381 0.36 -16.71 20.17
N ALA A 382 0.92 -15.56 20.59
CA ALA A 382 0.24 -14.27 20.53
C ALA A 382 -0.06 -13.82 19.08
N ILE A 383 0.61 -14.41 18.08
CA ILE A 383 0.36 -14.17 16.66
C ILE A 383 -0.66 -15.19 16.12
N LEU A 384 -0.45 -16.48 16.38
CA LEU A 384 -1.27 -17.55 15.79
C LEU A 384 -2.64 -17.71 16.46
N MET A 385 -2.70 -17.69 17.79
CA MET A 385 -3.94 -18.01 18.52
C MET A 385 -5.08 -17.04 18.24
N PRO A 386 -4.88 -15.70 18.16
CA PRO A 386 -5.95 -14.79 17.73
C PRO A 386 -6.56 -15.17 16.39
N THR A 387 -5.76 -15.57 15.41
CA THR A 387 -6.22 -15.99 14.09
C THR A 387 -7.05 -17.27 14.17
N LEU A 388 -6.58 -18.28 14.90
CA LEU A 388 -7.34 -19.52 15.10
C LEU A 388 -8.68 -19.26 15.81
N ILE A 389 -8.70 -18.37 16.81
CA ILE A 389 -9.92 -17.95 17.49
C ILE A 389 -10.85 -17.25 16.52
N ALA A 390 -10.35 -16.32 15.69
CA ALA A 390 -11.17 -15.58 14.73
C ALA A 390 -11.89 -16.51 13.73
N ILE A 391 -11.20 -17.54 13.24
CA ILE A 391 -11.78 -18.54 12.33
C ILE A 391 -12.81 -19.41 13.07
N CYS A 392 -12.50 -19.85 14.29
CA CYS A 392 -13.35 -20.77 15.06
C CYS A 392 -14.52 -20.09 15.80
N TYR A 393 -14.50 -18.76 15.96
CA TYR A 393 -15.50 -18.04 16.74
C TYR A 393 -16.89 -18.19 16.12
N GLN A 394 -17.81 -18.80 16.90
CA GLN A 394 -19.18 -19.14 16.47
C GLN A 394 -19.26 -20.06 15.24
N ASN A 395 -18.19 -20.79 14.93
CA ASN A 395 -18.14 -21.71 13.79
C ASN A 395 -17.90 -23.15 14.27
N PRO A 396 -18.97 -23.95 14.53
CA PRO A 396 -18.82 -25.31 15.06
C PRO A 396 -18.03 -26.23 14.12
N MET A 397 -18.16 -26.04 12.80
CA MET A 397 -17.43 -26.82 11.81
C MET A 397 -15.92 -26.60 11.91
N ALA A 398 -15.48 -25.35 12.06
CA ALA A 398 -14.08 -25.01 12.29
C ALA A 398 -13.54 -25.64 13.58
N ILE A 399 -14.33 -25.60 14.66
CA ILE A 399 -13.95 -26.19 15.93
C ILE A 399 -13.80 -27.71 15.78
N ASP A 400 -14.75 -28.39 15.14
CA ASP A 400 -14.67 -29.84 14.92
C ASP A 400 -13.47 -30.24 14.07
N LEU A 401 -13.11 -29.41 13.09
CA LEU A 401 -11.96 -29.63 12.22
C LEU A 401 -10.61 -29.48 12.95
N ILE A 402 -10.47 -28.51 13.86
CA ILE A 402 -9.19 -28.24 14.56
C ILE A 402 -8.98 -29.11 15.81
N LYS A 403 -10.05 -29.61 16.44
CA LYS A 403 -10.00 -30.45 17.66
C LYS A 403 -8.94 -31.56 17.64
N PRO A 404 -8.73 -32.31 16.54
CA PRO A 404 -7.72 -33.37 16.49
C PRO A 404 -6.28 -32.84 16.50
N SER A 405 -6.05 -31.62 16.02
CA SER A 405 -4.72 -31.02 15.87
C SER A 405 -4.31 -30.15 17.06
N LEU A 406 -5.27 -29.51 17.73
CA LEU A 406 -4.99 -28.59 18.84
C LEU A 406 -5.67 -29.04 20.12
N SER A 407 -4.87 -29.29 21.18
CA SER A 407 -5.41 -29.66 22.49
C SER A 407 -6.06 -28.48 23.20
N ALA A 408 -7.15 -28.73 23.93
CA ALA A 408 -7.79 -27.73 24.80
C ALA A 408 -6.81 -27.16 25.86
N LYS A 409 -5.79 -27.94 26.24
CA LYS A 409 -4.73 -27.52 27.16
C LYS A 409 -3.91 -26.37 26.58
N THR A 410 -3.51 -26.45 25.31
CA THR A 410 -2.75 -25.38 24.64
C THR A 410 -3.54 -24.08 24.60
N PHE A 411 -4.85 -24.18 24.39
CA PHE A 411 -5.75 -23.03 24.41
C PHE A 411 -5.90 -22.42 25.80
N ALA A 412 -6.06 -23.24 26.84
CA ALA A 412 -6.11 -22.76 28.23
C ALA A 412 -4.83 -22.00 28.62
N VAL A 413 -3.65 -22.55 28.28
CA VAL A 413 -2.35 -21.90 28.52
C VAL A 413 -2.28 -20.53 27.83
N TYR A 414 -2.76 -20.42 26.58
CA TYR A 414 -2.82 -19.14 25.88
C TYR A 414 -3.68 -18.10 26.64
N LEU A 415 -4.85 -18.51 27.12
CA LEU A 415 -5.76 -17.61 27.83
C LEU A 415 -5.14 -17.15 29.15
N GLU A 416 -4.62 -18.06 29.97
CA GLU A 416 -3.97 -17.73 31.24
C GLU A 416 -2.87 -16.68 31.06
N VAL A 417 -1.98 -16.89 30.09
CA VAL A 417 -0.87 -15.98 29.81
C VAL A 417 -1.35 -14.62 29.26
N SER A 418 -2.43 -14.60 28.49
CA SER A 418 -2.98 -13.37 27.89
C SER A 418 -3.75 -12.51 28.89
N PHE A 419 -4.43 -13.13 29.85
CA PHE A 419 -5.13 -12.43 30.92
C PHE A 419 -4.18 -11.92 32.00
N LEU A 420 -3.15 -12.71 32.36
CA LEU A 420 -2.15 -12.31 33.35
C LEU A 420 -1.22 -11.19 32.88
N SER A 421 -1.09 -10.95 31.57
CA SER A 421 -0.26 -9.84 31.04
C SER A 421 -0.96 -8.49 30.97
N LYS A 422 -2.27 -8.45 31.25
CA LYS A 422 -3.10 -7.23 31.26
C LYS A 422 -3.48 -6.75 32.66
N MET A 423 -3.15 -7.52 33.70
CA MET A 423 -3.10 -7.09 35.10
C MET A 423 -1.68 -6.64 35.43
#